data_AF-A0A0K2RGF8-F1
#
_entry.id   AF-A0A0K2RGF8-F1
#
_cell.length_a   1.000
_cell.length_b   1.000
_cell.length_c   1.000
_cell.angle_alpha   90.00
_cell.angle_beta   90.00
_cell.angle_gamma   90.00
#
_symmetry.space_group_name_H-M   'P 1'
#
loop_
_entity.id
_entity.type
_entity.pdbx_description
1 polymer ?
#
loop_
_entity_poly.entity_id
_entity_poly.type
_entity_poly.pdbx_seq_one_letter_code
_entity_poly.pdbx_strand_id
1 'polypeptide(L)'
;MRHPEWASAQRRSAAEWYRDGRTALAGVWAYFYGIGGDVDEMAVDAYLHELGELPPSQMNLLALAMRELDTEAMRELDSERMADT
;
A
#
# COMPACT_ATOMS: atom_id res chain seq x y z
N MET A 1 8.98 8.46 -21.43
CA MET A 1 8.66 9.59 -20.52
C MET A 1 7.35 9.23 -19.82
N ARG A 2 7.33 9.05 -18.50
CA ARG A 2 6.13 8.66 -17.76
C ARG A 2 5.45 9.95 -17.26
N HIS A 3 4.28 10.32 -17.77
CA HIS A 3 3.60 11.62 -17.54
C HIS A 3 3.20 11.89 -16.07
N PRO A 4 3.37 13.10 -15.49
CA PRO A 4 3.12 13.37 -14.06
C PRO A 4 1.74 12.95 -13.48
N GLU A 5 0.76 12.71 -14.36
CA GLU A 5 -0.62 12.33 -14.06
C GLU A 5 -0.75 10.90 -13.52
N TRP A 6 0.14 9.96 -13.91
CA TRP A 6 0.11 8.57 -13.40
C TRP A 6 0.55 8.48 -11.95
N ALA A 7 1.53 9.28 -11.53
CA ALA A 7 1.99 9.32 -10.14
C ALA A 7 0.89 9.87 -9.22
N SER A 8 0.17 10.90 -9.70
CA SER A 8 -0.97 11.46 -8.97
C SER A 8 -2.14 10.49 -8.87
N ALA A 9 -2.43 9.73 -9.93
CA ALA A 9 -3.46 8.69 -9.88
C ALA A 9 -3.09 7.55 -8.92
N GLN A 10 -1.84 7.12 -8.94
CA GLN A 10 -1.34 6.05 -8.06
C GLN A 10 -1.38 6.45 -6.58
N ARG A 11 -1.03 7.70 -6.27
CA ARG A 11 -1.16 8.25 -4.92
C ARG A 11 -2.61 8.27 -4.43
N ARG A 12 -3.54 8.72 -5.27
CA ARG A 12 -4.98 8.71 -4.94
C ARG A 12 -5.49 7.29 -4.67
N SER A 13 -5.19 6.33 -5.54
CA SER A 13 -5.61 4.94 -5.33
C SER A 13 -5.01 4.33 -4.07
N ALA A 14 -3.75 4.68 -3.73
CA ALA A 14 -3.14 4.25 -2.48
C ALA A 14 -3.86 4.87 -1.26
N ALA A 15 -4.16 6.16 -1.30
CA ALA A 15 -4.88 6.87 -0.25
C ALA A 15 -6.32 6.32 -0.06
N GLU A 16 -7.01 5.97 -1.15
CA GLU A 16 -8.32 5.30 -1.11
C GLU A 16 -8.22 3.94 -0.41
N TRP A 17 -7.30 3.08 -0.83
CA TRP A 17 -7.12 1.77 -0.21
C TRP A 17 -6.78 1.86 1.28
N TYR A 18 -5.93 2.81 1.67
CA TYR A 18 -5.56 3.00 3.07
C TYR A 18 -6.74 3.50 3.92
N ARG A 19 -7.57 4.40 3.38
CA ARG A 19 -8.79 4.90 4.04
C ARG A 19 -9.85 3.83 4.25
N ASP A 20 -9.89 2.79 3.42
CA ASP A 20 -10.77 1.64 3.63
C ASP A 20 -10.43 0.86 4.91
N GLY A 21 -9.31 1.17 5.59
CA GLY A 21 -9.00 0.67 6.93
C GLY A 21 -8.62 -0.81 6.98
N ARG A 22 -8.32 -1.42 5.82
CA ARG A 22 -7.99 -2.85 5.70
C ARG A 22 -6.67 -3.24 6.37
N THR A 23 -5.76 -2.30 6.61
CA THR A 23 -4.46 -2.59 7.24
C THR A 23 -3.93 -1.35 7.98
N ALA A 24 -3.32 -1.57 9.15
CA ALA A 24 -2.66 -0.51 9.90
C ALA A 24 -1.38 -0.02 9.19
N LEU A 25 -1.03 1.26 9.34
CA LEU A 25 0.18 1.87 8.78
C LEU A 25 1.45 1.03 9.02
N ALA A 26 1.65 0.60 10.27
CA ALA A 26 2.82 -0.19 10.66
C ALA A 26 2.92 -1.51 9.87
N GLY A 27 1.79 -2.14 9.54
CA GLY A 27 1.77 -3.37 8.72
C GLY A 27 2.14 -3.10 7.27
N VAL A 28 1.60 -2.04 6.69
CA VAL A 28 1.95 -1.59 5.33
C VAL A 28 3.43 -1.24 5.23
N TRP A 29 3.93 -0.46 6.19
CA TRP A 29 5.34 -0.06 6.23
C TRP A 29 6.28 -1.24 6.44
N ALA A 30 5.97 -2.15 7.38
CA ALA A 30 6.80 -3.31 7.65
C ALA A 30 6.92 -4.23 6.42
N TYR A 31 5.82 -4.46 5.70
CA TYR A 31 5.85 -5.25 4.48
C TYR A 31 6.66 -4.55 3.38
N PHE A 32 6.38 -3.28 3.13
CA PHE A 32 7.10 -2.44 2.18
C PHE A 32 8.62 -2.44 2.45
N TYR A 33 9.03 -2.26 3.70
CA TYR A 33 10.42 -2.31 4.11
C TYR A 33 11.02 -3.70 3.88
N GLY A 34 10.28 -4.76 4.22
CA GLY A 34 10.70 -6.15 4.02
C GLY A 34 10.98 -6.52 2.55
N ILE A 35 10.29 -5.88 1.60
CA ILE A 35 10.50 -6.09 0.15
C ILE A 35 11.49 -5.11 -0.49
N GLY A 36 12.23 -4.34 0.31
CA GLY A 36 13.29 -3.46 -0.14
C GLY A 36 12.96 -1.96 -0.14
N GLY A 37 11.88 -1.56 0.52
CA GLY A 37 11.56 -0.15 0.77
C GLY A 37 12.60 0.49 1.69
N ASP A 38 13.01 1.72 1.38
CA ASP A 38 14.09 2.41 2.11
C ASP A 38 13.68 3.75 2.73
N VAL A 39 12.42 4.13 2.61
CA VAL A 39 11.87 5.33 3.26
C VAL A 39 11.29 5.00 4.63
N ASP A 40 11.29 5.99 5.51
CA ASP A 40 10.73 5.85 6.86
C ASP A 40 9.19 5.76 6.85
N GLU A 41 8.64 5.34 7.98
CA GLU A 41 7.19 5.18 8.17
C GLU A 41 6.44 6.50 8.02
N MET A 42 7.06 7.61 8.40
CA MET A 42 6.47 8.95 8.30
C MET A 42 6.33 9.42 6.84
N ALA A 43 7.28 9.08 5.98
CA ALA A 43 7.20 9.36 4.55
C ALA A 43 6.10 8.52 3.87
N VAL A 44 5.93 7.26 4.30
CA VAL A 44 4.80 6.42 3.86
C VAL A 44 3.48 7.01 4.32
N ASP A 45 3.38 7.42 5.58
CA ASP A 45 2.18 8.06 6.14
C ASP A 45 1.81 9.35 5.38
N ALA A 46 2.78 10.23 5.13
CA ALA A 46 2.58 11.45 4.38
C ALA A 46 2.11 11.16 2.94
N TYR A 47 2.66 10.13 2.29
CA TYR A 47 2.24 9.73 0.95
C TYR A 47 0.80 9.20 0.93
N LEU A 48 0.43 8.34 1.88
CA LEU A 48 -0.91 7.76 1.99
C LEU A 48 -1.98 8.78 2.38
N HIS A 49 -1.60 9.86 3.08
CA HIS A 49 -2.47 10.99 3.37
C HIS A 49 -2.45 12.10 2.30
N GLU A 50 -1.77 11.86 1.17
CA GLU A 50 -1.62 12.85 0.09
C GLU A 50 -0.92 14.16 0.52
N LEU A 51 -0.15 14.11 1.62
CA LEU A 51 0.63 15.22 2.19
C LEU A 51 2.08 15.27 1.68
N GLY A 52 2.53 14.25 0.94
CA GLY A 52 3.89 14.14 0.43
C GLY A 52 4.02 13.31 -0.85
N GLU A 53 5.23 13.29 -1.40
CA GLU A 53 5.59 12.47 -2.55
C GLU A 53 6.70 11.50 -2.20
N LEU A 54 6.68 10.34 -2.84
CA LEU A 54 7.75 9.35 -2.78
C LEU A 54 8.50 9.32 -4.11
N PRO A 55 9.79 8.96 -4.11
CA PRO A 55 10.50 8.63 -5.34
C PRO A 55 9.73 7.59 -6.16
N PRO A 56 9.76 7.64 -7.50
CA PRO A 56 9.03 6.71 -8.36
C PRO A 56 9.28 5.23 -8.07
N SER A 57 10.50 4.86 -7.68
CA SER A 57 10.86 3.50 -7.26
C SER A 57 10.11 3.08 -6.00
N GLN A 58 10.13 3.93 -4.97
CA GLN A 58 9.47 3.70 -3.70
C GLN A 58 7.95 3.67 -3.83
N MET A 59 7.38 4.56 -4.66
CA MET A 59 5.96 4.55 -4.98
C MET A 59 5.51 3.23 -5.65
N ASN A 60 6.27 2.73 -6.63
CA ASN A 60 5.92 1.46 -7.28
C ASN A 60 6.02 0.28 -6.31
N LEU A 61 7.02 0.30 -5.42
CA LEU A 61 7.22 -0.75 -4.42
C LEU A 61 6.14 -0.72 -3.33
N LEU A 62 5.75 0.46 -2.86
CA LEU A 62 4.61 0.63 -1.94
C LEU A 62 3.31 0.12 -2.58
N ALA A 63 3.07 0.43 -3.86
CA ALA A 63 1.91 -0.08 -4.58
C ALA A 63 1.92 -1.61 -4.74
N LEU A 64 3.10 -2.24 -4.83
CA LEU A 64 3.24 -3.69 -4.82
C LEU A 64 2.89 -4.26 -3.44
N ALA A 65 3.49 -3.73 -2.37
CA ALA A 65 3.21 -4.13 -0.99
C ALA A 65 1.71 -4.09 -0.67
N MET A 66 1.03 -3.00 -1.01
CA MET A 66 -0.40 -2.84 -0.76
C MET A 66 -1.25 -3.86 -1.52
N ARG A 67 -0.90 -4.21 -2.77
CA ARG A 67 -1.61 -5.23 -3.56
C ARG A 67 -1.42 -6.64 -2.99
N GLU A 68 -0.22 -6.95 -2.52
CA GLU A 68 0.07 -8.25 -1.92
C GLU A 68 -0.64 -8.41 -0.56
N LEU A 69 -0.65 -7.36 0.26
CA LEU A 69 -1.43 -7.32 1.51
C LEU A 69 -2.93 -7.46 1.25
N ASP A 70 -3.47 -6.79 0.24
CA ASP A 70 -4.89 -6.92 -0.13
C ASP A 70 -5.26 -8.33 -0.60
N THR A 71 -4.37 -8.94 -1.38
CA THR A 71 -4.54 -10.31 -1.86
C THR A 71 -4.52 -11.31 -0.70
N GLU A 72 -3.62 -11.10 0.27
CA GLU A 72 -3.53 -11.99 1.43
C GLU A 72 -4.75 -11.85 2.35
N ALA A 73 -5.21 -10.62 2.61
CA ALA A 73 -6.44 -10.38 3.36
C ALA A 73 -7.66 -11.06 2.70
N MET A 74 -7.75 -11.03 1.37
CA MET A 74 -8.83 -11.71 0.64
C MET A 74 -8.77 -13.24 0.81
N ARG A 75 -7.57 -13.83 0.81
CA ARG A 75 -7.38 -15.29 1.00
C ARG A 75 -7.77 -15.76 2.39
N GLU A 76 -7.49 -14.95 3.41
CA GLU A 76 -7.87 -15.25 4.79
C GLU A 76 -9.39 -15.29 4.95
N LEU A 77 -10.10 -14.28 4.42
CA LEU A 77 -11.58 -14.24 4.41
C LEU A 77 -12.21 -15.42 3.68
N ASP A 78 -11.66 -15.83 2.54
CA ASP A 78 -12.14 -17.01 1.81
C ASP A 78 -11.87 -18.31 2.56
N SER A 79 -10.74 -18.41 3.27
CA SER A 79 -10.39 -19.58 4.09
C SER A 79 -11.31 -19.72 5.31
N GLU A 80 -11.62 -18.63 6.01
CA GLU A 80 -12.58 -18.60 7.12
C GLU A 80 -13.98 -19.03 6.68
N ARG A 81 -14.44 -18.53 5.52
CA ARG A 81 -15.75 -18.89 4.97
C ARG A 81 -15.85 -20.36 4.56
N MET A 82 -14.75 -20.98 4.15
CA MET A 82 -14.70 -22.40 3.82
C MET A 82 -14.60 -23.31 5.07
N ALA A 83 -14.16 -22.79 6.21
CA ALA A 83 -14.08 -23.55 7.46
C ALA A 83 -15.44 -23.68 8.18
N ASP A 84 -16.39 -22.80 7.88
CA ASP A 84 -17.73 -22.73 8.51
C ASP A 84 -18.84 -23.51 7.75
N THR A 85 -18.50 -24.24 6.67
CA THR A 85 -19.43 -25.06 5.85
C THR A 85 -19.10 -26.54 5.93
#